data_AF-Q3TPT0-F1
#
_entry.id   AF-Q3TPT0-F1
#
_cell.length_a   1.000
_cell.length_b   1.000
_cell.length_c   1.000
_cell.angle_alpha   90.00
_cell.angle_beta   90.00
_cell.angle_gamma   90.00
#
_symmetry.space_group_name_H-M   'P 1'
#
loop_
_entity.id
_entity.type
_entity.pdbx_description
1 polymer ?
#
loop_
_entity_poly.entity_id
_entity_poly.type
_entity_poly.pdbx_seq_one_letter_code
_entity_poly.pdbx_strand_id
1 'polypeptide(L)' 'FTYVVIGDGRDEEIAAKQHNMPFWRITNHGDLVSLHQALELDFL' A
#
# COMPACT_ATOMS: atom_id res chain seq x y z
N PHE A 1 -3.58 -6.64 -13.38
CA PHE A 1 -4.02 -6.88 -11.99
C PHE A 1 -2.84 -6.58 -11.08
N THR A 2 -2.80 -5.37 -10.55
CA THR A 2 -1.71 -4.92 -9.66
C THR A 2 -2.15 -5.15 -8.23
N TYR A 3 -1.38 -5.94 -7.50
CA TYR A 3 -1.64 -6.27 -6.11
C TYR A 3 -0.76 -5.38 -5.23
N VAL A 4 -1.37 -4.52 -4.44
CA VAL A 4 -0.70 -3.68 -3.44
C VAL A 4 -1.03 -4.25 -2.06
N VAL A 5 0.00 -4.49 -1.26
CA VAL A 5 -0.15 -4.92 0.14
C VAL A 5 -0.33 -3.68 0.99
N ILE A 6 -1.38 -3.63 1.80
CA ILE A 6 -1.72 -2.48 2.65
C ILE A 6 -1.70 -2.95 4.11
N GLY A 7 -0.94 -2.27 4.97
CA GLY A 7 -0.82 -2.62 6.38
C GLY A 7 -0.18 -1.53 7.23
N ASP A 8 -0.34 -1.60 8.54
CA ASP A 8 0.37 -0.73 9.50
C ASP A 8 1.61 -1.41 10.10
N GLY A 9 1.71 -2.75 9.93
CA GLY A 9 2.72 -3.60 10.52
C GLY A 9 4.03 -3.69 9.72
N ARG A 10 5.14 -3.85 10.44
CA ARG A 10 6.47 -4.07 9.86
C ARG A 10 6.62 -5.46 9.22
N ASP A 11 5.93 -6.45 9.76
CA ASP A 11 5.92 -7.82 9.23
C ASP A 11 5.33 -7.89 7.82
N GLU A 12 4.25 -7.14 7.58
CA GLU A 12 3.60 -7.05 6.27
C GLU A 12 4.50 -6.34 5.24
N GLU A 13 5.22 -5.30 5.66
CA GLU A 13 6.22 -4.62 4.83
C GLU A 13 7.34 -5.57 4.39
N ILE A 14 7.83 -6.40 5.32
CA ILE A 14 8.90 -7.36 5.05
C ILE A 14 8.41 -8.44 4.07
N ALA A 15 7.21 -8.98 4.30
CA ALA A 15 6.62 -9.98 3.40
C ALA A 15 6.38 -9.39 2.00
N ALA A 16 5.84 -8.18 1.89
CA ALA A 16 5.62 -7.51 0.61
C ALA A 16 6.92 -7.28 -0.15
N LYS A 17 7.98 -6.84 0.54
CA LYS A 17 9.33 -6.71 -0.04
C LYS A 17 9.90 -8.05 -0.51
N GLN A 18 9.69 -9.13 0.24
CA GLN A 18 10.12 -10.48 -0.17
C GLN A 18 9.39 -10.97 -1.42
N HIS A 19 8.12 -10.61 -1.58
CA HIS A 19 7.32 -10.96 -2.74
C HIS A 19 7.46 -9.98 -3.93
N ASN A 20 8.34 -8.96 -3.83
CA ASN A 20 8.44 -7.87 -4.82
C ASN A 20 7.11 -7.16 -5.07
N MET A 21 6.25 -7.12 -4.05
CA MET A 21 4.95 -6.47 -4.11
C MET A 21 5.04 -5.04 -3.57
N PRO A 22 4.40 -4.07 -4.24
CA PRO A 22 4.29 -2.72 -3.71
C PRO A 22 3.56 -2.75 -2.35
N PHE A 23 4.15 -2.10 -1.36
CA PHE A 23 3.62 -1.99 0.00
C PHE A 23 3.19 -0.56 0.31
N TRP A 24 1.96 -0.40 0.77
CA TRP A 24 1.40 0.86 1.22
C TRP A 24 1.21 0.84 2.72
N ARG A 25 2.05 1.60 3.44
CA ARG A 25 1.95 1.69 4.89
C ARG A 25 0.85 2.67 5.27
N ILE A 26 -0.13 2.22 6.05
CA ILE A 26 -1.15 3.10 6.63
C ILE A 26 -0.76 3.42 8.06
N THR A 27 -0.42 4.68 8.31
CA THR A 27 -0.06 5.18 9.66
C THR A 27 -1.05 6.19 10.21
N ASN A 28 -1.77 6.92 9.37
CA ASN A 28 -2.77 7.91 9.77
C ASN A 28 -3.89 8.05 8.74
N HIS A 29 -4.99 8.73 9.09
CA HIS A 29 -6.10 9.02 8.17
C HIS A 29 -5.67 9.72 6.86
N GLY A 30 -4.54 10.45 6.85
CA GLY A 30 -3.99 11.05 5.64
C GLY A 30 -3.53 10.03 4.59
N ASP A 31 -3.05 8.85 5.01
CA ASP A 31 -2.57 7.80 4.09
C ASP A 31 -3.74 7.15 3.32
N LEU A 32 -4.95 7.18 3.89
CA LEU A 32 -6.19 6.73 3.27
C LEU A 32 -6.64 7.66 2.14
N VAL A 33 -6.43 8.97 2.30
CA VAL A 33 -6.71 9.97 1.24
C VAL A 33 -5.72 9.80 0.09
N SER A 34 -4.43 9.63 0.40
CA SER A 34 -3.40 9.37 -0.61
C SER A 34 -3.66 8.08 -1.39
N LEU A 35 -4.16 7.03 -0.73
CA LEU A 35 -4.60 5.78 -1.39
C LEU A 35 -5.81 6.03 -2.30
N HIS A 36 -6.80 6.80 -1.83
CA HIS A 36 -7.99 7.15 -2.60
C HIS A 36 -7.61 7.92 -3.88
N GLN A 37 -6.69 8.88 -3.77
CA GLN A 37 -6.17 9.63 -4.93
C GLN A 37 -5.40 8.73 -5.90
N ALA A 38 -4.59 7.79 -5.41
CA ALA A 38 -3.85 6.87 -6.27
C ALA A 38 -4.77 5.91 -7.04
N LEU A 39 -5.89 5.50 -6.43
CA LEU A 39 -6.94 4.70 -7.06
C LEU A 39 -7.72 5.49 -8.11
N GLU A 40 -8.04 6.77 -7.86
CA GLU A 40 -8.71 7.64 -8.84
C GLU A 40 -7.83 7.94 -10.08
N LEU A 41 -6.51 7.88 -9.93
CA LEU A 41 -5.55 8.17 -11.00
C LEU A 41 -5.19 6.94 -11.86
N ASP A 42 -5.83 5.78 -11.66
CA ASP A 42 -5.60 4.54 -12.42
C ASP A 42 -4.13 4.04 -12.38
N PHE A 43 -3.36 4.41 -11.35
CA PHE A 43 -1.94 4.04 -11.20
C PHE A 43 -1.73 2.62 -10.65
N LEU A 44 -2.82 1.86 -10.47
CA LEU A 44 -2.83 0.52 -9.90
C LEU A 44 -2.99 -0.54 -10.99
#